data_AF-U3U298-F1
#
_entry.id   AF-U3U298-F1
#
_cell.length_a   1.000
_cell.length_b   1.000
_cell.length_c   1.000
_cell.angle_alpha   90.00
_cell.angle_beta   90.00
_cell.angle_gamma   90.00
#
_symmetry.space_group_name_H-M   'P 1'
#
loop_
_entity.id
_entity.type
_entity.pdbx_description
1 polymer ?
#
loop_
_entity_poly.entity_id
_entity_poly.type
_entity_poly.pdbx_seq_one_letter_code
_entity_poly.pdbx_strand_id
1 'polypeptide(L)'
;MKRPPLKRIDVGIAQVNLGWNGHHFASTWDAFDPYTNLNAAATILRECWARKPGSWLDAAGCYHHPAGGQPAARYRAIVRGHLAKISPAPLISAPAAEAHRSVAALTPDPGFVWTEPGR
;
A
#
# COMPACT_ATOMS: atom_id res chain seq x y z
N MET A 1 9.30 -2.14 -32.83
CA MET A 1 8.94 -2.64 -31.48
C MET A 1 7.55 -2.14 -31.11
N LYS A 2 6.65 -3.00 -30.59
CA LYS A 2 5.32 -2.58 -30.11
C LYS A 2 5.44 -2.08 -28.66
N ARG A 3 4.85 -0.93 -28.33
CA ARG A 3 4.81 -0.42 -26.94
C ARG A 3 3.56 -0.95 -26.24
N PRO A 4 3.68 -1.65 -25.09
CA PRO A 4 2.50 -2.06 -24.34
C PRO A 4 1.77 -0.84 -23.77
N PRO A 5 0.43 -0.90 -23.62
CA PRO A 5 -0.33 0.19 -22.99
C PRO A 5 0.02 0.29 -21.50
N LEU A 6 0.12 1.53 -20.97
CA LEU A 6 0.48 1.79 -19.58
C LEU A 6 -0.44 1.10 -18.56
N LYS A 7 -1.70 0.84 -18.92
CA LYS A 7 -2.68 0.13 -18.08
C LYS A 7 -2.30 -1.34 -17.80
N ARG A 8 -1.30 -1.88 -18.51
CA ARG A 8 -0.77 -3.23 -18.33
C ARG A 8 0.62 -3.23 -17.69
N ILE A 9 1.04 -2.11 -17.12
CA ILE A 9 2.36 -1.95 -16.51
C ILE A 9 2.17 -1.52 -15.06
N ASP A 10 2.60 -2.39 -14.15
CA ASP A 10 2.74 -2.11 -12.73
C ASP A 10 4.23 -1.88 -12.42
N VAL A 11 4.53 -0.88 -11.60
CA VAL A 11 5.91 -0.42 -11.38
C VAL A 11 6.26 -0.28 -9.89
N GLY A 12 7.53 -0.54 -9.57
CA GLY A 12 8.11 -0.37 -8.24
C GLY A 12 7.61 -1.37 -7.20
N ILE A 13 8.07 -1.19 -5.96
CA ILE A 13 7.84 -2.13 -4.85
C ILE A 13 6.35 -2.29 -4.48
N ALA A 14 5.56 -1.25 -4.62
CA ALA A 14 4.12 -1.27 -4.36
C ALA A 14 3.29 -1.64 -5.59
N GLN A 15 3.94 -1.95 -6.72
CA GLN A 15 3.28 -2.38 -7.96
C GLN A 15 2.16 -1.42 -8.39
N VAL A 16 2.47 -0.11 -8.46
CA VAL A 16 1.50 0.93 -8.84
C VAL A 16 1.26 0.86 -10.35
N ASN A 17 -0.01 0.80 -10.78
CA ASN A 17 -0.33 0.75 -12.21
C ASN A 17 -0.16 2.12 -12.90
N LEU A 18 0.73 2.21 -13.91
CA LEU A 18 1.05 3.47 -14.59
C LEU A 18 -0.11 4.04 -15.40
N GLY A 19 -0.97 3.19 -15.96
CA GLY A 19 -2.08 3.65 -16.80
C GLY A 19 -3.25 4.27 -16.05
N TRP A 20 -3.35 4.02 -14.75
CA TRP A 20 -4.38 4.59 -13.87
C TRP A 20 -3.80 5.65 -12.94
N ASN A 21 -2.61 5.39 -12.38
CA ASN A 21 -2.03 6.16 -11.29
C ASN A 21 -0.73 6.88 -11.70
N GLY A 22 -0.40 6.91 -12.99
CA GLY A 22 0.83 7.56 -13.48
C GLY A 22 0.95 9.05 -13.14
N HIS A 23 -0.19 9.72 -12.88
CA HIS A 23 -0.24 11.13 -12.49
C HIS A 23 0.31 11.42 -11.08
N HIS A 24 0.58 10.39 -10.26
CA HIS A 24 1.27 10.55 -8.98
C HIS A 24 2.80 10.72 -9.14
N PHE A 25 3.34 10.57 -10.35
CA PHE A 25 4.77 10.64 -10.62
C PHE A 25 5.08 11.76 -11.61
N ALA A 26 6.20 12.47 -11.41
CA ALA A 26 6.66 13.48 -12.36
C ALA A 26 7.13 12.83 -13.68
N SER A 27 7.68 11.63 -13.61
CA SER A 27 8.01 10.76 -14.73
C SER A 27 7.78 9.29 -14.40
N THR A 28 7.74 8.42 -15.42
CA THR A 28 7.67 6.97 -15.20
C THR A 28 8.90 6.41 -14.50
N TRP A 29 10.04 7.11 -14.56
CA TRP A 29 11.27 6.68 -13.88
C TRP A 29 11.20 6.90 -12.37
N ASP A 30 10.57 7.99 -11.92
CA ASP A 30 10.40 8.26 -10.49
C ASP A 30 9.56 7.20 -9.79
N ALA A 31 8.71 6.48 -10.54
CA ALA A 31 7.93 5.38 -10.01
C ALA A 31 8.78 4.15 -9.61
N PHE A 32 10.06 4.10 -10.00
CA PHE A 32 11.02 3.10 -9.54
C PHE A 32 11.77 3.51 -8.27
N ASP A 33 11.76 4.79 -7.89
CA ASP A 33 12.27 5.22 -6.58
C ASP A 33 11.37 4.63 -5.48
N PRO A 34 11.91 3.85 -4.53
CA PRO A 34 11.09 3.10 -3.58
C PRO A 34 10.25 4.00 -2.69
N TYR A 35 10.76 5.16 -2.26
CA TYR A 35 10.03 6.08 -1.39
C TYR A 35 8.91 6.78 -2.15
N THR A 36 9.19 7.27 -3.36
CA THR A 36 8.20 7.88 -4.25
C THR A 36 7.09 6.89 -4.58
N ASN A 37 7.44 5.65 -4.89
CA ASN A 37 6.48 4.58 -5.18
C ASN A 37 5.58 4.25 -3.97
N LEU A 38 6.17 4.12 -2.78
CA LEU A 38 5.42 3.87 -1.54
C LEU A 38 4.52 5.06 -1.16
N ASN A 39 4.98 6.29 -1.34
CA ASN A 39 4.17 7.49 -1.09
C ASN A 39 2.95 7.57 -2.02
N ALA A 40 3.13 7.26 -3.30
CA ALA A 40 2.02 7.17 -4.25
C ALA A 40 1.02 6.08 -3.82
N ALA A 41 1.51 4.88 -3.48
CA ALA A 41 0.66 3.79 -3.04
C ALA A 41 -0.12 4.12 -1.75
N ALA A 42 0.53 4.75 -0.77
CA ALA A 42 -0.11 5.20 0.46
C ALA A 42 -1.22 6.22 0.15
N THR A 43 -0.97 7.18 -0.75
CA THR A 43 -1.97 8.16 -1.18
C THR A 43 -3.20 7.48 -1.79
N ILE A 44 -3.00 6.57 -2.74
CA ILE A 44 -4.08 5.82 -3.39
C ILE A 44 -4.88 4.99 -2.37
N LEU A 45 -4.20 4.32 -1.44
CA LEU A 45 -4.86 3.56 -0.37
C LEU A 45 -5.70 4.46 0.55
N ARG A 46 -5.20 5.65 0.88
CA ARG A 46 -5.94 6.63 1.68
C ARG A 46 -7.18 7.15 0.95
N GLU A 47 -7.08 7.42 -0.34
CA GLU A 47 -8.24 7.80 -1.16
C GLU A 47 -9.28 6.67 -1.21
N CYS A 48 -8.84 5.43 -1.42
CA CYS A 48 -9.71 4.25 -1.41
C CYS A 48 -10.40 4.07 -0.04
N TRP A 49 -9.69 4.27 1.06
CA TRP A 49 -10.29 4.27 2.40
C TRP A 49 -11.29 5.40 2.58
N ALA A 50 -11.01 6.61 2.09
CA ALA A 50 -11.91 7.76 2.21
C ALA A 50 -13.25 7.53 1.48
N ARG A 51 -13.25 6.79 0.35
CA ARG A 51 -14.47 6.42 -0.39
C ARG A 51 -15.39 5.49 0.40
N LYS A 52 -14.82 4.63 1.25
CA LYS A 52 -15.57 3.71 2.11
C LYS A 52 -14.80 3.46 3.42
N PRO A 53 -14.95 4.36 4.41
CA PRO A 53 -14.22 4.25 5.67
C PRO A 53 -14.60 2.99 6.44
N GLY A 54 -13.67 2.46 7.22
CA GLY A 54 -13.91 1.38 8.18
C GLY A 54 -13.28 0.03 7.84
N SER A 55 -12.72 -0.17 6.64
CA SER A 55 -12.02 -1.42 6.27
C SER A 55 -10.81 -1.22 5.36
N TRP A 56 -9.62 -1.56 5.87
CA TRP A 56 -8.36 -1.42 5.13
C TRP A 56 -8.23 -2.54 4.12
N LEU A 57 -8.90 -3.67 4.37
CA LEU A 57 -9.10 -4.71 3.37
C LEU A 57 -9.92 -4.15 2.20
N ASP A 58 -11.01 -3.43 2.45
CA ASP A 58 -11.82 -2.83 1.38
C ASP A 58 -11.00 -1.80 0.59
N ALA A 59 -10.18 -0.99 1.28
CA ALA A 59 -9.24 -0.07 0.64
C ALA A 59 -8.21 -0.81 -0.24
N ALA A 60 -7.65 -1.93 0.22
CA ALA A 60 -6.74 -2.76 -0.56
C ALA A 60 -7.42 -3.38 -1.79
N GLY A 61 -8.68 -3.80 -1.67
CA GLY A 61 -9.49 -4.25 -2.81
C GLY A 61 -9.71 -3.15 -3.85
N CYS A 62 -10.01 -1.93 -3.39
CA CYS A 62 -10.12 -0.74 -4.23
C CYS A 62 -8.79 -0.38 -4.91
N TYR A 63 -7.67 -0.45 -4.18
CA TYR A 63 -6.33 -0.18 -4.72
C TYR A 63 -6.03 -1.06 -5.94
N HIS A 64 -6.34 -2.36 -5.84
CA HIS A 64 -6.12 -3.29 -6.93
C HIS A 64 -7.18 -3.20 -8.04
N HIS A 65 -8.45 -2.93 -7.68
CA HIS A 65 -9.54 -2.85 -8.65
C HIS A 65 -10.61 -1.85 -8.20
N PRO A 66 -10.48 -0.55 -8.56
CA PRO A 66 -11.34 0.52 -8.03
C PRO A 66 -12.82 0.37 -8.34
N ALA A 67 -13.17 -0.33 -9.44
CA ALA A 67 -14.55 -0.64 -9.80
C ALA A 67 -15.20 -1.72 -8.90
N GLY A 68 -14.46 -2.31 -7.96
CA GLY A 68 -14.97 -3.32 -7.04
C GLY A 68 -15.20 -4.68 -7.71
N GLY A 69 -16.25 -5.38 -7.28
CA GLY A 69 -16.65 -6.68 -7.82
C GLY A 69 -15.75 -7.86 -7.42
N GLN A 70 -15.86 -8.95 -8.17
CA GLN A 70 -15.12 -10.19 -7.92
C GLN A 70 -13.58 -10.00 -7.90
N PRO A 71 -12.96 -9.20 -8.78
CA PRO A 71 -11.52 -8.96 -8.72
C PRO A 71 -11.08 -8.32 -7.39
N ALA A 72 -11.79 -7.30 -6.92
CA ALA A 72 -11.50 -6.67 -5.63
C ALA A 72 -11.74 -7.63 -4.45
N ALA A 73 -12.80 -8.45 -4.50
CA ALA A 73 -13.09 -9.45 -3.49
C ALA A 73 -12.00 -10.53 -3.40
N ARG A 74 -11.49 -11.00 -4.55
CA ARG A 74 -10.37 -11.94 -4.61
C ARG A 74 -9.10 -11.35 -4.02
N TYR A 75 -8.77 -10.12 -4.38
CA TYR A 75 -7.58 -9.45 -3.86
C TYR A 75 -7.66 -9.23 -2.34
N ARG A 76 -8.84 -8.83 -1.82
CA ARG A 76 -9.12 -8.74 -0.38
C ARG A 76 -8.84 -10.05 0.35
N ALA A 77 -9.24 -11.19 -0.22
CA ALA A 77 -9.00 -12.49 0.36
C ALA A 77 -7.51 -12.85 0.39
N ILE A 78 -6.76 -12.53 -0.68
CA ILE A 78 -5.30 -12.71 -0.74
C ILE A 78 -4.62 -11.88 0.36
N VAL A 79 -4.92 -10.57 0.42
CA VAL A 79 -4.36 -9.67 1.44
C VAL A 79 -4.68 -10.16 2.85
N ARG A 80 -5.94 -10.55 3.12
CA ARG A 80 -6.34 -11.12 4.41
C ARG A 80 -5.53 -12.37 4.76
N GLY A 81 -5.30 -13.25 3.78
CA GLY A 81 -4.49 -14.45 3.97
C GLY A 81 -3.03 -14.15 4.30
N HIS A 82 -2.43 -13.12 3.68
CA HIS A 82 -1.08 -12.67 4.03
C HIS A 82 -1.03 -12.01 5.41
N LEU A 83 -2.00 -11.15 5.74
CA LEU A 83 -2.10 -10.52 7.06
C LEU A 83 -2.20 -11.57 8.17
N ALA A 84 -3.02 -12.61 7.99
CA ALA A 84 -3.15 -13.69 8.97
C ALA A 84 -1.85 -14.45 9.24
N LYS A 85 -0.88 -14.44 8.31
CA LYS A 85 0.44 -15.08 8.48
C LYS A 85 1.42 -14.20 9.26
N ILE A 86 1.25 -12.88 9.21
CA ILE A 86 2.16 -11.91 9.85
C ILE A 86 1.57 -11.30 11.12
N SER A 87 0.27 -11.42 11.34
CA SER A 87 -0.35 -11.09 12.63
C SER A 87 0.10 -12.11 13.66
N PRO A 88 0.80 -11.71 14.74
CA PRO A 88 0.97 -12.60 15.87
C PRO A 88 -0.43 -13.00 16.39
N ALA A 89 -0.59 -14.25 16.82
CA ALA A 89 -1.72 -14.70 17.63
C ALA A 89 -2.02 -13.65 18.73
N PRO A 90 -3.28 -13.46 19.17
CA PRO A 90 -3.64 -12.32 20.00
C PRO A 90 -2.70 -12.26 21.20
N LEU A 91 -1.91 -11.18 21.26
CA LEU A 91 -1.22 -10.82 22.48
C LEU A 91 -2.31 -10.68 23.53
N ILE A 92 -2.27 -11.63 24.47
CA ILE A 92 -3.02 -11.71 25.71
C ILE A 92 -3.46 -10.30 26.15
N SER A 93 -4.77 -10.13 26.33
CA SER A 93 -5.44 -8.90 26.76
C SER A 93 -4.64 -8.12 27.82
N ALA A 94 -4.02 -7.01 27.44
CA ALA A 94 -3.60 -6.00 28.41
C ALA A 94 -4.82 -5.13 28.76
N PRO A 95 -5.07 -4.82 30.04
CA PRO A 95 -6.25 -4.08 30.43
C PRO A 95 -6.16 -2.62 29.97
N ALA A 96 -7.32 -2.04 29.68
CA ALA A 96 -7.46 -0.66 29.22
C ALA A 96 -7.18 0.34 30.36
N ALA A 97 -6.03 0.99 30.30
CA ALA A 97 -5.69 2.30 30.90
C ALA A 97 -4.33 2.69 30.27
N GLU A 98 -4.06 3.88 29.71
CA GLU A 98 -4.65 5.20 29.88
C GLU A 98 -4.10 6.14 28.78
N ALA A 99 -4.93 7.10 28.36
CA ALA A 99 -4.64 8.42 27.81
C ALA A 99 -3.49 8.65 26.78
N HIS A 100 -3.91 9.00 25.55
CA HIS A 100 -3.47 10.16 24.77
C HIS A 100 -1.98 10.54 24.88
N ARG A 101 -1.14 10.01 23.97
CA ARG A 101 0.13 10.65 23.63
C ARG A 101 0.04 11.24 22.24
N SER A 102 0.02 12.56 22.18
CA SER A 102 0.02 13.37 20.97
C SER A 102 1.11 12.88 20.01
N VAL A 103 0.74 12.61 18.76
CA VAL A 103 1.67 12.33 17.66
C VAL A 103 2.33 13.64 17.25
N ALA A 104 3.22 14.16 18.11
CA ALA A 104 4.14 15.22 17.73
C ALA A 104 5.29 14.56 16.96
N ALA A 105 5.33 14.84 15.65
CA ALA A 105 6.46 14.72 14.73
C ALA A 105 7.49 13.62 15.07
N LEU A 106 7.21 12.39 14.65
CA LEU A 106 8.27 11.43 14.36
C LEU A 106 8.91 11.86 13.03
N THR A 107 9.98 12.65 13.11
CA THR A 107 10.94 12.74 12.01
C THR A 107 11.44 11.32 11.72
N PRO A 108 11.38 10.83 10.47
CA PRO A 108 11.98 9.55 10.16
C PRO A 108 13.50 9.66 10.37
N ASP A 109 14.03 8.74 11.17
CA ASP A 109 15.46 8.48 11.26
C ASP A 109 15.99 8.22 9.83
N PRO A 110 17.04 8.93 9.34
CA PRO A 110 17.55 8.74 7.98
C PRO A 110 18.17 7.36 7.73
N GLY A 111 18.19 6.47 8.72
CA GLY A 111 18.82 5.16 8.65
C GLY A 111 17.90 3.97 8.41
N PHE A 112 17.02 3.99 7.40
CA PHE A 112 16.54 2.72 6.82
C PHE A 112 17.63 2.15 5.90
N VAL A 113 18.57 1.41 6.46
CA VAL A 113 19.57 0.67 5.68
C VAL A 113 18.90 -0.56 5.08
N TRP A 114 18.63 -0.51 3.78
CA TRP A 114 18.26 -1.68 3.00
C TRP A 114 19.48 -2.60 2.86
N THR A 115 19.43 -3.78 3.48
CA THR A 115 20.35 -4.87 3.16
C THR A 115 19.89 -5.56 1.89
N GLU A 116 20.67 -5.45 0.81
CA GLU A 116 20.43 -6.23 -0.41
C GLU A 116 20.40 -7.74 -0.10
N PRO A 117 19.51 -8.53 -0.72
CA PRO A 117 19.57 -9.98 -0.61
C PRO A 117 20.88 -10.47 -1.25
N GLY A 118 21.65 -11.26 -0.49
CA GLY A 118 22.92 -11.82 -0.94
C GLY A 118 22.79 -12.59 -2.26
N ARG A 119 23.85 -12.47 -3.07
CA ARG A 119 24.01 -13.04 -4.41
C ARG A 119 23.94 -14.56 -4.44
#